data_AF-A0A973A7B4-F1
#
_entry.id   AF-A0A973A7B4-F1
#
_cell.length_a   1.000
_cell.length_b   1.000
_cell.length_c   1.000
_cell.angle_alpha   90.00
_cell.angle_beta   90.00
_cell.angle_gamma   90.00
#
_symmetry.space_group_name_H-M   'P 1'
#
loop_
_entity.id
_entity.type
_entity.pdbx_description
1 polymer ?
#
loop_
_entity_poly.entity_id
_entity_poly.type
_entity_poly.pdbx_seq_one_letter_code
_entity_poly.pdbx_strand_id
1 'polypeptide(L)'
;MMKIKCLSAWSVLVVSLALQMSSASASVGKVLYTFGVVTVETPAVQNLEKGSVLDAGHIIVTGPKGYVQLLLDDGTKIAIRPASRFVIESLEMPAAEGQPAIGDGKVLRASFALEKGGFRTITGRISKRDP
;
A
#
# COMPACT_ATOMS: atom_id res chain seq x y z
N MET A 1 33.17 -49.32 10.30
CA MET A 1 32.14 -48.80 11.24
C MET A 1 32.20 -47.28 11.22
N MET A 2 31.40 -46.62 10.39
CA MET A 2 31.45 -45.17 10.18
C MET A 2 30.30 -44.53 10.95
N LYS A 3 30.61 -43.85 12.05
CA LYS A 3 29.64 -43.15 12.90
C LYS A 3 29.13 -41.91 12.15
N ILE A 4 27.94 -42.01 11.57
CA ILE A 4 27.20 -40.89 10.98
C ILE A 4 26.87 -39.94 12.13
N LYS A 5 27.62 -38.83 12.21
CA LYS A 5 27.42 -37.80 13.23
C LYS A 5 26.03 -37.22 13.04
N CYS A 6 25.25 -37.27 14.11
CA CYS A 6 23.98 -36.58 14.31
C CYS A 6 24.22 -35.07 14.22
N LEU A 7 24.44 -34.55 13.01
CA LEU A 7 24.71 -33.15 12.75
C LEU A 7 23.38 -32.38 12.83
N SER A 8 23.05 -32.03 14.07
CA SER A 8 22.13 -30.97 14.49
C SER A 8 20.83 -30.83 13.71
N ALA A 9 19.80 -31.57 14.13
CA ALA A 9 18.39 -31.20 13.88
C ALA A 9 18.10 -29.73 14.28
N TRP A 10 18.92 -29.15 15.17
CA TRP A 10 18.84 -27.76 15.59
C TRP A 10 19.22 -26.73 14.50
N SER A 11 20.14 -27.05 13.59
CA SER A 11 20.50 -26.14 12.48
C SER A 11 19.39 -26.06 11.43
N VAL A 12 18.65 -27.14 11.21
CA VAL A 12 17.52 -27.15 10.27
C VAL A 12 16.36 -26.30 10.79
N LEU A 13 16.16 -26.28 12.11
CA LEU A 13 15.10 -25.47 12.75
C LEU A 13 15.36 -23.95 12.63
N VAL A 14 16.62 -23.51 12.70
CA VAL A 14 16.99 -22.09 12.59
C VAL A 14 16.85 -21.58 11.15
N VAL A 15 17.15 -22.40 10.14
CA VAL A 15 17.00 -22.00 8.72
C VAL A 15 15.53 -21.89 8.31
N SER A 16 14.64 -22.73 8.86
CA SER A 16 13.20 -22.67 8.55
C SER A 16 12.51 -21.41 9.11
N LEU A 17 13.02 -20.86 10.23
CA LEU A 17 12.44 -19.66 10.85
C LEU A 17 12.79 -18.35 10.12
N ALA A 18 13.86 -18.34 9.32
CA ALA A 18 14.29 -17.15 8.58
C ALA A 18 13.45 -16.85 7.32
N LEU A 19 12.56 -17.76 6.91
CA LEU A 19 11.75 -17.61 5.69
C LEU A 19 10.38 -16.95 5.92
N GLN A 20 10.05 -16.53 7.14
CA GLN A 20 8.77 -15.87 7.45
C GLN A 20 8.83 -14.34 7.44
N MET A 21 9.63 -13.77 6.54
CA MET A 21 9.62 -12.33 6.29
C MET A 21 8.39 -11.98 5.45
N SER A 22 7.20 -12.06 6.04
CA SER A 22 5.99 -11.51 5.45
C SER A 22 6.13 -9.99 5.45
N SER A 23 6.37 -9.41 4.28
CA SER A 23 6.23 -7.98 4.06
C SER A 23 4.79 -7.60 4.39
N ALA A 24 4.57 -6.98 5.54
CA ALA A 24 3.26 -6.48 5.90
C ALA A 24 2.95 -5.28 4.99
N SER A 25 2.06 -5.50 4.01
CA SER A 25 1.48 -4.40 3.25
C SER A 25 0.61 -3.59 4.23
N ALA A 26 0.95 -2.32 4.43
CA ALA A 26 0.20 -1.48 5.34
C ALA A 26 -1.04 -0.91 4.63
N SER A 27 -2.22 -1.08 5.23
CA SER A 27 -3.42 -0.35 4.84
C SER A 27 -3.18 1.15 5.02
N VAL A 28 -3.48 1.90 3.98
CA VAL A 28 -3.27 3.35 3.88
C VAL A 28 -4.53 4.10 3.47
N GLY A 29 -5.63 3.39 3.21
CA GLY A 29 -6.91 4.02 2.90
C GLY A 29 -7.93 3.09 2.28
N LYS A 30 -8.89 3.70 1.59
CA LYS A 30 -9.99 3.02 0.92
C LYS A 30 -10.46 3.74 -0.33
N VAL A 31 -11.13 3.00 -1.20
CA VAL A 31 -11.80 3.54 -2.38
C VAL A 31 -13.13 4.18 -1.99
N LEU A 32 -13.32 5.46 -2.32
CA LEU A 32 -14.58 6.18 -2.11
C LEU A 32 -15.59 5.93 -3.22
N TYR A 33 -15.11 5.87 -4.45
CA TYR A 33 -15.95 5.82 -5.63
C TYR A 33 -15.16 5.27 -6.83
N THR A 34 -15.81 4.48 -7.67
CA THR A 34 -15.29 4.00 -8.95
C THR A 34 -16.31 4.19 -10.05
N PHE A 35 -15.84 4.39 -11.27
CA PHE A 35 -16.64 4.40 -12.48
C PHE A 35 -15.83 3.76 -13.62
N GLY A 36 -16.48 2.92 -14.44
CA GLY A 36 -15.81 2.16 -15.48
C GLY A 36 -14.84 1.09 -14.92
N VAL A 37 -13.91 0.64 -15.75
CA VAL A 37 -12.93 -0.38 -15.36
C VAL A 37 -11.80 0.26 -14.54
N VAL A 38 -11.66 -0.19 -13.30
CA VAL A 38 -10.58 0.20 -12.39
C VAL A 38 -10.07 -1.06 -11.72
N THR A 39 -8.77 -1.29 -11.80
CA THR A 39 -8.12 -2.45 -11.20
C THR A 39 -6.99 -2.02 -10.29
N VAL A 40 -6.62 -2.91 -9.38
CA VAL A 40 -5.37 -2.87 -8.66
C VAL A 40 -4.49 -4.02 -9.15
N GLU A 41 -3.27 -3.70 -9.53
CA GLU A 41 -2.24 -4.68 -9.84
C GLU A 41 -1.43 -4.93 -8.56
N THR A 42 -1.63 -6.11 -8.00
CA THR A 42 -0.73 -6.74 -7.02
C THR A 42 -0.06 -7.93 -7.73
N PRO A 43 0.52 -8.95 -7.06
CA PRO A 43 0.88 -10.20 -7.75
C PRO A 43 -0.29 -10.80 -8.56
N ALA A 44 -1.53 -10.49 -8.15
CA ALA A 44 -2.73 -10.72 -8.94
C ALA A 44 -3.42 -9.39 -9.30
N VAL A 45 -4.02 -9.33 -10.49
CA VAL A 45 -4.87 -8.21 -10.90
C VAL A 45 -6.27 -8.42 -10.33
N GLN A 46 -6.80 -7.41 -9.64
CA GLN A 46 -8.12 -7.46 -9.03
C GLN A 46 -8.91 -6.20 -9.39
N ASN A 47 -10.23 -6.32 -9.47
CA ASN A 47 -11.09 -5.16 -9.71
C ASN A 47 -11.22 -4.33 -8.43
N LEU A 48 -11.17 -3.00 -8.54
CA LEU A 48 -11.42 -2.10 -7.42
C LEU A 48 -12.88 -1.68 -7.39
N GLU A 49 -13.46 -1.73 -6.20
CA GLU A 49 -14.83 -1.35 -5.93
C GLU A 49 -14.90 -0.32 -4.81
N LYS A 50 -16.05 0.32 -4.63
CA LYS A 50 -16.26 1.22 -3.50
C LYS A 50 -16.06 0.45 -2.19
N GLY A 51 -15.23 1.00 -1.31
CA GLY A 51 -14.91 0.41 -0.02
C GLY A 51 -13.72 -0.55 -0.03
N SER A 52 -13.17 -0.91 -1.20
CA SER A 52 -11.93 -1.69 -1.28
C SER A 52 -10.82 -1.00 -0.49
N VAL A 53 -10.08 -1.79 0.29
CA VAL A 53 -8.92 -1.32 1.05
C VAL A 53 -7.77 -1.02 0.09
N LEU A 54 -7.00 0.00 0.42
CA LEU A 54 -5.81 0.40 -0.30
C LEU A 54 -4.61 0.17 0.60
N ASP A 55 -3.60 -0.51 0.07
CA ASP A 55 -2.34 -0.71 0.77
C ASP A 55 -1.20 0.04 0.06
N ALA A 56 -0.14 0.31 0.81
CA ALA A 56 1.12 0.74 0.22
C ALA A 56 1.64 -0.32 -0.77
N GLY A 57 2.22 0.13 -1.88
CA GLY A 57 2.63 -0.70 -3.01
C GLY A 57 1.52 -0.98 -4.04
N HIS A 58 0.25 -0.63 -3.76
CA HIS A 58 -0.82 -0.81 -4.75
C HIS A 58 -0.60 0.02 -6.01
N ILE A 59 -0.76 -0.63 -7.16
CA ILE A 59 -0.74 -0.01 -8.48
C ILE A 59 -2.16 0.05 -9.00
N ILE A 60 -2.72 1.25 -9.06
CA ILE A 60 -4.09 1.50 -9.48
C ILE A 60 -4.08 1.81 -10.97
N VAL A 61 -4.83 1.02 -11.74
CA VAL A 61 -4.96 1.17 -13.19
C VAL A 61 -6.40 1.52 -13.54
N THR A 62 -6.58 2.55 -14.35
CA THR A 62 -7.89 3.00 -14.84
C THR A 62 -7.96 2.80 -16.35
N GLY A 63 -9.07 2.21 -16.82
CA GLY A 63 -9.32 2.04 -18.25
C GLY A 63 -9.58 3.37 -18.98
N PRO A 64 -9.85 3.34 -20.30
CA PRO A 64 -10.07 4.56 -21.12
C PRO A 64 -11.24 5.44 -20.67
N LYS A 65 -12.23 4.85 -19.97
CA LYS A 65 -13.35 5.56 -19.34
C LYS A 65 -13.37 5.33 -17.81
N GLY A 66 -12.27 4.85 -17.25
CA GLY A 66 -12.13 4.52 -15.84
C GLY A 66 -11.87 5.76 -15.00
N TYR A 67 -12.50 5.86 -13.84
CA TYR A 67 -12.26 6.93 -12.89
C TYR A 67 -12.37 6.37 -11.48
N VAL A 68 -11.50 6.81 -10.58
CA VAL A 68 -11.54 6.38 -9.19
C VAL A 68 -11.21 7.53 -8.26
N GLN A 69 -11.91 7.57 -7.13
CA GLN A 69 -11.60 8.44 -6.02
C GLN A 69 -11.20 7.61 -4.80
N LEU A 70 -10.08 7.99 -4.19
CA LEU A 70 -9.48 7.36 -3.02
C LEU A 70 -9.61 8.30 -1.82
N LEU A 71 -9.73 7.73 -0.64
CA LEU A 71 -9.57 8.39 0.64
C LEU A 71 -8.47 7.67 1.41
N LEU A 72 -7.37 8.37 1.64
CA LEU A 72 -6.30 7.89 2.49
C LEU A 72 -6.64 8.11 3.97
N ASP A 73 -6.02 7.34 4.85
CA ASP A 73 -6.29 7.35 6.29
C ASP A 73 -5.91 8.67 6.96
N ASP A 74 -5.05 9.47 6.34
CA ASP A 74 -4.73 10.83 6.77
C ASP A 74 -5.79 11.87 6.37
N GLY A 75 -6.81 11.45 5.62
CA GLY A 75 -7.89 12.27 5.08
C GLY A 75 -7.63 12.83 3.68
N THR A 76 -6.48 12.54 3.07
CA THR A 76 -6.15 12.94 1.70
C THR A 76 -7.14 12.31 0.72
N LYS A 77 -7.64 13.10 -0.24
CA LYS A 77 -8.51 12.62 -1.32
C LYS A 77 -7.76 12.68 -2.63
N ILE A 78 -7.70 11.54 -3.33
CA ILE A 78 -7.04 11.43 -4.63
C ILE A 78 -8.07 11.05 -5.67
N ALA A 79 -8.12 11.79 -6.78
CA ALA A 79 -8.96 11.50 -7.93
C ALA A 79 -8.07 11.14 -9.12
N ILE A 80 -8.19 9.92 -9.64
CA ILE A 80 -7.38 9.41 -10.74
C ILE A 80 -8.20 9.45 -12.04
N ARG A 81 -7.61 10.05 -13.08
CA ARG A 81 -8.22 10.25 -14.40
C ARG A 81 -8.22 8.96 -15.22
N PRO A 82 -9.02 8.86 -16.29
CA PRO A 82 -8.95 7.73 -17.21
C PRO A 82 -7.58 7.49 -17.83
N ALA A 83 -7.34 6.24 -18.23
CA ALA A 83 -6.10 5.77 -18.86
C ALA A 83 -4.83 6.06 -18.05
N SER A 84 -4.94 5.96 -16.71
CA SER A 84 -3.83 6.23 -15.79
C SER A 84 -3.30 4.96 -15.12
N ARG A 85 -2.00 4.97 -14.77
CA ARG A 85 -1.33 4.01 -13.89
C ARG A 85 -0.66 4.78 -12.76
N PHE A 86 -1.17 4.60 -11.55
CA PHE A 86 -0.81 5.37 -10.37
C PHE A 86 -0.40 4.43 -9.23
N VAL A 87 0.70 4.72 -8.55
CA VAL A 87 1.26 3.89 -7.50
C VAL A 87 1.19 4.63 -6.17
N ILE A 88 0.70 3.95 -5.14
CA ILE A 88 0.81 4.41 -3.75
C ILE A 88 2.11 3.84 -3.19
N GLU A 89 3.21 4.58 -3.24
CA GLU A 89 4.51 4.05 -2.84
C GLU A 89 4.61 3.91 -1.32
N SER A 90 4.23 4.95 -0.60
CA SER A 90 4.25 4.96 0.87
C SER A 90 3.31 6.01 1.43
N LEU A 91 2.64 5.69 2.54
CA LEU A 91 2.02 6.65 3.43
C LEU A 91 2.36 6.25 4.86
N GLU A 92 3.22 7.03 5.50
CA GLU A 92 3.66 6.83 6.87
C GLU A 92 3.41 8.10 7.67
N MET A 93 2.77 7.92 8.83
CA MET A 93 2.52 9.01 9.75
C MET A 93 2.60 8.51 11.18
N PRO A 94 3.39 9.14 12.06
CA PRO A 94 3.35 8.86 13.48
C PRO A 94 1.95 9.09 14.05
N ALA A 95 1.63 8.35 15.12
CA ALA A 95 0.43 8.60 15.91
C ALA A 95 0.39 10.05 16.39
N ALA A 96 -0.83 10.56 16.57
CA ALA A 96 -1.08 11.87 17.14
C ALA A 96 -2.26 11.78 18.09
N GLU A 97 -2.53 12.85 18.82
CA GLU A 97 -3.63 12.88 19.78
C GLU A 97 -4.97 12.54 19.11
N GLY A 98 -5.56 11.40 19.49
CA GLY A 98 -6.81 10.88 18.93
C GLY A 98 -6.71 10.32 17.50
N GLN A 99 -5.51 10.15 16.91
CA GLN A 99 -5.32 9.47 15.63
C GLN A 99 -4.24 8.39 15.69
N PRO A 100 -4.53 7.16 15.22
CA PRO A 100 -3.53 6.11 15.16
C PRO A 100 -2.40 6.44 14.18
N ALA A 101 -1.29 5.73 14.30
CA ALA A 101 -0.24 5.75 13.29
C ALA A 101 -0.78 5.17 11.96
N ILE A 102 -0.21 5.64 10.85
CA ILE A 102 -0.46 5.11 9.51
C ILE A 102 0.86 4.50 9.01
N GLY A 103 0.78 3.31 8.40
CA GLY A 103 1.98 2.55 8.03
C GLY A 103 2.80 2.15 9.25
N ASP A 104 4.13 2.16 9.08
CA ASP A 104 5.10 1.95 10.17
C ASP A 104 5.06 3.06 11.22
N GLY A 105 4.55 4.25 10.86
CA GLY A 105 4.41 5.39 11.77
C GLY A 105 5.71 5.96 12.32
N LYS A 106 6.86 5.60 11.75
CA LYS A 106 8.18 6.03 12.23
C LYS A 106 8.58 7.39 11.68
N VAL A 107 8.18 7.68 10.44
CA VAL A 107 8.49 8.93 9.75
C VAL A 107 7.23 9.55 9.16
N LEU A 108 7.30 10.85 8.89
CA LEU A 108 6.25 11.57 8.17
C LEU A 108 6.54 11.52 6.68
N ARG A 109 5.81 10.68 5.93
CA ARG A 109 6.05 10.52 4.50
C ARG A 109 4.78 10.20 3.73
N ALA A 110 4.59 10.87 2.60
CA ALA A 110 3.66 10.45 1.57
C ALA A 110 4.38 10.47 0.22
N SER A 111 4.42 9.34 -0.48
CA SER A 111 5.08 9.21 -1.78
C SER A 111 4.17 8.45 -2.74
N PHE A 112 4.04 9.00 -3.93
CA PHE A 112 3.15 8.52 -4.98
C PHE A 112 3.87 8.65 -6.31
N ALA A 113 3.68 7.66 -7.20
CA ALA A 113 4.18 7.73 -8.56
C ALA A 113 3.02 7.75 -9.56
N LEU A 114 3.17 8.57 -10.60
CA LEU A 114 2.28 8.56 -11.75
C LEU A 114 3.10 8.17 -12.98
N GLU A 115 2.91 6.94 -13.43
CA GLU A 115 3.62 6.46 -14.62
C GLU A 115 2.95 6.91 -15.91
N LYS A 116 1.62 7.03 -15.89
CA LYS A 116 0.82 7.49 -17.02
C LYS A 116 -0.47 8.14 -16.55
N GLY A 117 -0.94 9.13 -17.32
CA GLY A 117 -2.28 9.71 -17.20
C GLY A 117 -2.28 10.95 -16.31
N GLY A 118 -3.16 10.99 -15.32
CA GLY A 118 -3.25 12.15 -14.42
C GLY A 118 -4.04 11.88 -13.15
N PHE A 119 -3.72 12.62 -12.10
CA PHE A 119 -4.50 12.64 -10.87
C PHE A 119 -4.63 14.05 -10.30
N ARG A 120 -5.59 14.23 -9.42
CA ARG A 120 -5.72 15.43 -8.58
C ARG A 120 -5.74 14.98 -7.13
N THR A 121 -5.15 15.79 -6.25
CA THR A 121 -5.11 15.51 -4.82
C THR A 121 -5.57 16.71 -4.02
N ILE A 122 -6.28 16.43 -2.93
CA ILE A 122 -6.57 17.39 -1.86
C ILE A 122 -5.98 16.75 -0.61
N THR A 123 -4.88 17.34 -0.12
CA THR A 123 -4.11 16.75 0.98
C THR A 123 -4.82 16.87 2.32
N GLY A 124 -4.60 15.87 3.15
CA GLY A 124 -5.16 15.76 4.49
C GLY A 124 -4.21 16.24 5.56
N ARG A 125 -4.16 15.47 6.65
CA ARG A 125 -3.33 15.76 7.84
C ARG A 125 -1.85 15.80 7.52
N ILE A 126 -1.38 15.07 6.50
CA ILE A 126 0.03 15.03 6.13
C ILE A 126 0.60 16.44 5.87
N SER A 127 -0.19 17.34 5.29
CA SER A 127 0.25 18.71 4.96
C SER A 127 0.24 19.68 6.13
N LYS A 128 -0.20 19.27 7.31
CA LYS A 128 -0.32 20.15 8.49
C LYS A 128 0.83 20.01 9.47
N ARG A 129 1.69 19.00 9.30
CA ARG A 129 2.93 18.87 10.08
C ARG A 129 4.04 19.60 9.34
N ASP A 130 4.74 20.46 10.05
CA ASP A 130 5.96 21.10 9.57
C ASP A 130 6.99 19.98 9.27
N PRO A 131 7.57 19.93 8.05
CA PRO A 131 8.50 18.88 7.62
C PRO A 131 9.85 18.92 8.35
#